data_AF-A0A0L8GN44-F1
#
_entry.id   AF-A0A0L8GN44-F1
#
_cell.length_a   1.000
_cell.length_b   1.000
_cell.length_c   1.000
_cell.angle_alpha   90.00
_cell.angle_beta   90.00
_cell.angle_gamma   90.00
#
_symmetry.space_group_name_H-M   'P 1'
#
loop_
_entity.id
_entity.type
_entity.pdbx_description
1 polymer ?
#
loop_
_entity_poly.entity_id
_entity_poly.type
_entity_poly.pdbx_seq_one_letter_code
_entity_poly.pdbx_strand_id
1 'polypeptide(L)'
;CTTHDFVTHCSPPTKALYASAMYCGFIIDKQSVFAECNTAYTDQARQYFDSCMFDVCAYESDQNAITKSLCSNIEAFAQLCLEYGYTVDWRDKDFC
;
A
#
# COMPACT_ATOMS: atom_id res chain seq x y z
N CYS A 1 1.91 23.04 20.07
CA CYS A 1 1.62 22.07 19.00
C CYS A 1 0.23 22.35 18.48
N THR A 2 0.10 23.15 17.43
CA THR A 2 -1.18 23.23 16.72
C THR A 2 -1.43 21.85 16.16
N THR A 3 -2.52 21.22 16.59
CA THR A 3 -3.12 20.09 15.88
C THR A 3 -3.54 20.65 14.54
N HIS A 4 -2.64 20.63 13.56
CA HIS A 4 -3.05 20.62 12.18
C HIS A 4 -4.01 19.43 12.11
N ASP A 5 -5.28 19.69 11.82
CA ASP A 5 -6.21 18.65 11.40
C ASP A 5 -5.49 17.89 10.28
N PHE A 6 -4.89 16.75 10.64
CA PHE A 6 -4.29 15.85 9.70
C PHE A 6 -5.46 15.39 8.86
N VAL A 7 -5.44 15.83 7.61
CA VAL A 7 -6.37 15.40 6.56
C VAL A 7 -6.07 13.91 6.34
N THR A 8 -6.55 13.08 7.26
CA THR A 8 -6.55 11.61 7.21
C THR A 8 -7.61 11.10 6.23
N HIS A 9 -8.15 12.00 5.42
CA HIS A 9 -9.05 11.71 4.33
C HIS A 9 -8.40 12.25 3.07
N CYS A 10 -7.83 11.34 2.27
CA CYS A 10 -7.46 11.64 0.90
C CYS A 10 -8.56 12.49 0.24
N SER A 11 -8.16 13.47 -0.56
CA SER A 11 -9.13 14.16 -1.39
C SER A 11 -9.90 13.13 -2.24
N PRO A 12 -11.21 13.33 -2.52
CA PRO A 12 -12.00 12.38 -3.28
C PRO A 12 -11.36 11.86 -4.59
N PRO A 13 -10.68 12.69 -5.42
CA PRO A 13 -10.02 12.20 -6.61
C PRO A 13 -8.78 11.34 -6.33
N THR A 14 -7.99 11.63 -5.29
CA THR A 14 -6.77 10.86 -4.97
C THR A 14 -7.08 9.56 -4.25
N LYS A 15 -8.20 9.50 -3.51
CA LYS A 15 -8.65 8.28 -2.85
C LYS A 15 -8.82 7.10 -3.84
N ALA A 16 -9.45 7.34 -4.99
CA ALA A 16 -9.65 6.31 -6.01
C ALA A 16 -8.33 5.90 -6.68
N LEU A 17 -7.42 6.85 -6.89
CA LEU A 17 -6.09 6.59 -7.44
C LEU A 17 -5.27 5.71 -6.49
N TYR A 18 -5.20 6.05 -5.21
CA TYR A 18 -4.42 5.31 -4.24
C TYR A 18 -5.02 3.94 -3.91
N ALA A 19 -6.32 3.78 -4.03
CA ALA A 19 -6.99 2.49 -3.91
C ALA A 19 -6.79 1.57 -5.14
N SER A 20 -6.22 2.08 -6.25
CA SER A 20 -5.99 1.29 -7.46
C SER A 20 -4.80 0.33 -7.31
N ALA A 21 -4.71 -0.65 -8.21
CA ALA A 21 -3.60 -1.60 -8.27
C ALA A 21 -2.25 -0.95 -8.62
N MET A 22 -2.23 0.33 -9.03
CA MET A 22 -0.99 1.09 -9.24
C MET A 22 -0.44 1.71 -7.95
N TYR A 23 -1.16 1.57 -6.83
CA TYR A 23 -0.79 2.08 -5.50
C TYR A 23 -1.13 1.02 -4.44
N CYS A 24 -1.85 1.38 -3.37
CA CYS A 24 -2.12 0.50 -2.24
C CYS A 24 -2.96 -0.72 -2.63
N GLY A 25 -3.79 -0.59 -3.68
CA GLY A 25 -4.61 -1.70 -4.18
C GLY A 25 -3.79 -2.91 -4.66
N PHE A 26 -2.50 -2.73 -4.98
CA PHE A 26 -1.61 -3.82 -5.39
C PHE A 26 -1.52 -4.96 -4.35
N ILE A 27 -1.63 -4.60 -3.07
CA ILE A 27 -1.59 -5.52 -1.92
C ILE A 27 -2.76 -6.52 -1.96
N ILE A 28 -3.96 -6.02 -2.27
CA ILE A 28 -5.22 -6.80 -2.23
C ILE A 28 -5.69 -7.26 -3.62
N ASP A 29 -4.97 -6.89 -4.67
CA ASP A 29 -5.30 -7.29 -6.03
C ASP A 29 -5.06 -8.79 -6.21
N LYS A 30 -6.10 -9.51 -6.65
CA LYS A 30 -6.03 -10.95 -6.92
C LYS A 30 -5.31 -11.27 -8.24
N GLN A 31 -4.94 -10.24 -9.00
CA GLN A 31 -4.12 -10.36 -10.20
C GLN A 31 -2.67 -9.94 -9.97
N SER A 32 -2.32 -9.45 -8.77
CA SER A 32 -0.93 -9.12 -8.45
C SER A 32 -0.11 -10.37 -8.13
N VAL A 33 1.20 -10.20 -8.05
CA VAL A 33 2.13 -11.25 -7.62
C VAL A 33 1.86 -11.73 -6.18
N PHE A 34 1.08 -10.97 -5.41
CA PHE A 34 0.66 -11.35 -4.07
C PHE A 34 -0.60 -12.21 -4.04
N ALA A 35 -1.23 -12.56 -5.17
CA ALA A 35 -2.53 -13.22 -5.22
C ALA A 35 -2.66 -14.45 -4.32
N GLU A 36 -1.62 -15.29 -4.25
CA GLU A 36 -1.62 -16.46 -3.36
C GLU A 36 -1.59 -16.05 -1.88
N CYS A 37 -0.65 -15.17 -1.51
CA CYS A 37 -0.48 -14.68 -0.14
C CYS A 37 -1.68 -13.85 0.35
N ASN A 38 -2.21 -12.93 -0.46
CA ASN A 38 -3.33 -12.08 -0.08
C ASN A 38 -4.66 -12.85 0.01
N THR A 39 -4.79 -13.96 -0.72
CA THR A 39 -5.92 -14.88 -0.58
C THR A 39 -5.79 -15.72 0.69
N ALA A 40 -4.57 -16.13 1.06
CA ALA A 40 -4.31 -16.85 2.31
C ALA A 40 -4.45 -15.97 3.56
N TYR A 41 -4.09 -14.68 3.47
CA TYR A 41 -4.05 -13.73 4.58
C TYR A 41 -4.86 -12.46 4.29
N THR A 42 -6.15 -12.63 3.96
CA THR A 42 -7.03 -11.53 3.53
C THR A 42 -7.17 -10.41 4.58
N ASP A 43 -7.25 -10.75 5.86
CA ASP A 43 -7.40 -9.76 6.94
C ASP A 43 -6.12 -8.93 7.10
N GLN A 44 -4.95 -9.57 7.04
CA GLN A 44 -3.67 -8.91 7.06
C GLN A 44 -3.50 -8.04 5.81
N ALA A 45 -3.76 -8.58 4.62
CA ALA A 45 -3.68 -7.81 3.37
C ALA A 45 -4.56 -6.55 3.42
N ARG A 46 -5.75 -6.63 4.03
CA ARG A 46 -6.62 -5.47 4.27
C ARG A 46 -6.01 -4.47 5.26
N GLN A 47 -5.38 -4.93 6.34
CA GLN A 47 -4.68 -4.03 7.27
C GLN A 47 -3.53 -3.28 6.59
N TYR A 48 -2.70 -3.98 5.80
CA TYR A 48 -1.62 -3.33 5.04
C TYR A 48 -2.16 -2.36 3.98
N PHE A 49 -3.27 -2.70 3.33
CA PHE A 49 -3.97 -1.78 2.42
C PHE A 49 -4.45 -0.51 3.14
N ASP A 50 -5.10 -0.65 4.31
CA ASP A 50 -5.61 0.46 5.09
C ASP A 50 -4.48 1.36 5.62
N SER A 51 -3.38 0.75 6.10
CA SER A 51 -2.15 1.47 6.49
C SER A 51 -1.52 2.21 5.33
N CYS A 52 -1.41 1.56 4.16
CA CYS A 52 -0.91 2.21 2.96
C CYS A 52 -1.75 3.42 2.59
N MET A 53 -3.09 3.28 2.57
CA MET A 53 -4.01 4.39 2.30
C MET A 53 -3.81 5.54 3.28
N PHE A 54 -3.71 5.24 4.57
CA PHE A 54 -3.47 6.25 5.60
C PHE A 54 -2.17 7.03 5.34
N ASP A 55 -1.06 6.33 5.08
CA ASP A 55 0.24 6.95 4.87
C ASP A 55 0.27 7.79 3.60
N VAL A 56 -0.21 7.28 2.46
CA VAL A 56 -0.20 8.04 1.19
C VAL A 56 -1.14 9.24 1.23
N CYS A 57 -2.26 9.18 1.98
CA CYS A 57 -3.10 10.35 2.23
C CYS A 57 -2.37 11.38 3.09
N ALA A 58 -1.63 10.95 4.12
CA ALA A 58 -0.89 11.86 5.01
C ALA A 58 0.21 12.64 4.28
N TYR A 59 0.76 12.07 3.19
CA TYR A 59 1.80 12.69 2.38
C TYR A 59 1.29 13.26 1.04
N GLU A 60 -0.02 13.50 0.88
CA GLU A 60 -0.63 13.92 -0.41
C GLU A 60 0.06 15.13 -1.08
N SER A 61 0.71 16.01 -0.29
CA SER A 61 1.45 17.18 -0.78
C SER A 61 2.89 16.92 -1.24
N ASP A 62 3.46 15.73 -1.02
CA ASP A 62 4.84 15.37 -1.36
C ASP A 62 4.87 14.01 -2.10
N GLN A 63 5.08 14.08 -3.42
CA GLN A 63 5.15 12.90 -4.29
C GLN A 63 6.26 11.93 -3.91
N ASN A 64 7.41 12.42 -3.45
CA ASN A 64 8.50 11.54 -3.02
C ASN A 64 8.14 10.82 -1.72
N ALA A 65 7.45 11.49 -0.81
CA ALA A 65 6.97 10.88 0.42
C ALA A 65 5.85 9.86 0.13
N ILE A 66 4.94 10.14 -0.81
CA ILE A 66 3.93 9.17 -1.30
C ILE A 66 4.61 7.90 -1.81
N THR A 67 5.57 8.03 -2.74
CA THR A 67 6.27 6.86 -3.31
C THR A 67 7.00 6.07 -2.22
N LYS A 68 7.71 6.73 -1.30
CA LYS A 68 8.39 6.04 -0.20
C LYS A 68 7.42 5.29 0.69
N SER A 69 6.33 5.93 1.12
CA SER A 69 5.31 5.32 1.96
C SER A 69 4.60 4.14 1.28
N LEU A 70 4.27 4.28 -0.02
CA LEU A 70 3.72 3.20 -0.82
C LEU A 70 4.67 2.00 -0.83
N CYS A 71 5.93 2.21 -1.20
CA CYS A 71 6.90 1.12 -1.32
C CYS A 71 7.21 0.47 0.03
N SER A 72 7.27 1.24 1.12
CA SER A 72 7.46 0.68 2.47
C SER A 72 6.28 -0.21 2.91
N ASN A 73 5.04 0.17 2.59
CA ASN A 73 3.88 -0.66 2.93
C ASN A 73 3.84 -1.96 2.10
N ILE A 74 4.15 -1.88 0.80
CA ILE A 74 4.22 -3.08 -0.06
C ILE A 74 5.37 -3.99 0.38
N GLU A 75 6.53 -3.42 0.72
CA GLU A 75 7.67 -4.18 1.21
C GLU A 75 7.35 -4.90 2.52
N ALA A 76 6.67 -4.23 3.45
CA ALA A 76 6.26 -4.86 4.70
C ALA A 76 5.26 -6.00 4.48
N PHE A 77 4.35 -5.88 3.51
CA PHE A 77 3.46 -6.98 3.13
C PHE A 77 4.22 -8.12 2.43
N ALA A 78 5.20 -7.81 1.57
CA ALA A 78 6.06 -8.81 0.94
C ALA A 78 6.89 -9.59 1.96
N GLN A 79 7.39 -8.94 3.01
CA GLN A 79 8.07 -9.60 4.12
C GLN A 79 7.12 -10.55 4.85
N LEU A 80 5.88 -10.13 5.13
CA LEU A 80 4.87 -11.02 5.71
C LEU A 80 4.63 -12.25 4.81
N CYS A 81 4.48 -12.06 3.50
CA CYS A 81 4.33 -13.17 2.56
C CYS A 81 5.53 -14.13 2.61
N LEU A 82 6.75 -13.59 2.65
CA LEU A 82 7.98 -14.37 2.75
C LEU A 82 8.05 -15.19 4.05
N GLU A 83 7.68 -14.60 5.19
CA GLU A 83 7.62 -15.28 6.49
C GLU A 83 6.66 -16.49 6.48
N TYR A 84 5.60 -16.41 5.68
CA TYR A 84 4.63 -17.50 5.48
C TYR A 84 4.96 -18.42 4.29
N GLY A 85 6.14 -18.28 3.69
CA GLY A 85 6.65 -19.17 2.65
C GLY A 85 6.24 -18.80 1.22
N TYR A 86 5.65 -17.62 1.01
CA TYR A 86 5.32 -17.09 -0.31
C TYR A 86 6.44 -16.17 -0.78
N THR A 87 7.30 -16.67 -1.67
CA THR A 87 8.34 -15.86 -2.31
C THR A 87 7.73 -15.11 -3.49
N VAL A 88 7.77 -13.77 -3.42
CA VAL A 88 7.16 -12.88 -4.42
C VAL A 88 8.21 -11.90 -4.93
N ASP A 89 8.32 -11.81 -6.26
CA ASP A 89 9.13 -10.79 -6.93
C ASP A 89 8.20 -9.67 -7.38
N TRP A 90 8.13 -8.61 -6.57
CA TRP A 90 7.10 -7.57 -6.67
C TRP A 90 7.65 -6.19 -7.07
N ARG A 91 8.97 -6.03 -7.00
CA ARG A 91 9.67 -4.75 -7.12
C ARG A 91 10.21 -4.62 -8.54
N ASP A 92 9.92 -3.52 -9.23
CA ASP A 92 10.34 -3.29 -10.62
C ASP A 92 10.88 -1.87 -10.81
N LYS A 93 11.76 -1.65 -11.78
CA LYS A 93 12.33 -0.34 -12.13
C LYS A 93 11.29 0.76 -12.34
N ASP A 94 10.07 0.38 -12.75
CA ASP A 94 8.94 1.27 -13.01
C ASP A 94 7.95 1.33 -11.82
N PHE A 95 8.09 0.45 -10.83
CA PHE A 95 7.20 0.34 -9.67
C PHE A 95 7.98 -0.09 -8.43
N CYS A 96 8.34 0.90 -7.61
CA CYS A 96 9.19 0.75 -6.43
C CYS A 96 10.57 0.13 -6.77
#